data_AF-G0RZI1-F1
#
_entry.id   AF-G0RZI1-F1
#
_cell.length_a   1.000
_cell.length_b   1.000
_cell.length_c   1.000
_cell.angle_alpha   90.00
_cell.angle_beta   90.00
_cell.angle_gamma   90.00
#
_symmetry.space_group_name_H-M   'P 1'
#
loop_
_entity.id
_entity.type
_entity.pdbx_description
1 polymer ?
#
loop_
_entity_poly.entity_id
_entity_poly.type
_entity_poly.pdbx_seq_one_letter_code
_entity_poly.pdbx_strand_id
1 'polypeptide(L)'
;MSFVRALQIPYREARDGFWGEQTSTLNWCEEDYNITFYCAELVNTLTNLVFMWLGIKGLRNVLAYNHSWVFTPVYLGYLTVGLGSMAFHTTLKYEMQLADELPMIYTVCIMGFAAFSYRRSVKEQLLVAACMISIAVFVTVYYLHAKNPVFHQVAYGLLTAATIFKGFYVMEHDLRPALRKRNPAECDKYMREMWTLALTGLFIFLAGFFLWNMDNIFCQHLTATKQQLLLPWSVLLEGHGWWHVLTGLAYHMILWRVWLTRCLDGSEKDFVLDWVPLRSIPQVLVREIESQAIAAQQQISLVRTQIAAKQREMRLAQLTRSEISALPNDTDVYEGVGKMYDSAFSKTPPRSSIMANRRVSRFVAVPVPAMQDKLGEQIKTLEGEVETMNKRLHYLETTAKNSQDHIEKIIKGGGQS
;
A
#
# COMPACT_ATOMS: atom_id res chain seq x y z
N MET A 1 -17.77 -37.92 -8.56
CA MET A 1 -18.11 -36.71 -9.33
C MET A 1 -17.38 -35.55 -8.69
N SER A 2 -16.54 -34.84 -9.45
CA SER A 2 -15.64 -33.79 -8.93
C SER A 2 -16.42 -32.63 -8.30
N PHE A 3 -15.93 -32.11 -7.17
CA PHE A 3 -16.42 -30.91 -6.46
C PHE A 3 -16.64 -29.71 -7.42
N VAL A 4 -15.89 -29.67 -8.52
CA VAL A 4 -16.01 -28.67 -9.60
C VAL A 4 -17.38 -28.68 -10.28
N ARG A 5 -18.03 -29.85 -10.44
CA ARG A 5 -19.38 -29.94 -11.04
C ARG A 5 -20.49 -29.52 -10.06
N ALA A 6 -20.23 -29.58 -8.75
CA ALA A 6 -21.24 -29.26 -7.74
C ALA A 6 -21.50 -27.75 -7.59
N LEU A 7 -20.61 -26.90 -8.11
CA LEU A 7 -20.70 -25.44 -8.05
C LEU A 7 -21.08 -24.79 -9.39
N GLN A 8 -21.44 -25.58 -10.40
CA GLN A 8 -21.78 -25.05 -11.72
C GLN A 8 -23.24 -24.61 -11.79
N ILE A 9 -23.45 -23.32 -12.12
CA ILE A 9 -24.78 -22.74 -12.35
C ILE A 9 -24.91 -22.42 -13.85
N PRO A 10 -26.05 -22.74 -14.48
CA PRO A 10 -26.28 -22.40 -15.88
C PRO A 10 -26.03 -20.92 -16.18
N TYR A 11 -25.26 -20.64 -17.23
CA TYR A 11 -25.16 -19.31 -17.79
C TYR A 11 -26.42 -19.09 -18.64
N ARG A 12 -27.36 -18.29 -18.12
CA ARG A 12 -28.67 -18.06 -18.73
C ARG A 12 -28.58 -17.04 -19.86
N GLU A 13 -29.49 -17.15 -20.81
CA GLU A 13 -29.70 -16.11 -21.82
C GLU A 13 -30.32 -14.86 -21.18
N ALA A 14 -30.13 -13.73 -21.85
CA ALA A 14 -30.73 -12.45 -21.51
C ALA A 14 -32.25 -12.56 -21.28
N ARG A 15 -32.75 -11.83 -20.28
CA ARG A 15 -34.16 -11.87 -19.88
C ARG A 15 -34.62 -10.55 -19.26
N ASP A 16 -35.93 -10.37 -19.16
CA ASP A 16 -36.52 -9.22 -18.49
C ASP A 16 -36.07 -9.12 -17.02
N GLY A 17 -35.73 -7.91 -16.62
CA GLY A 17 -35.21 -7.61 -15.30
C GLY A 17 -35.89 -6.43 -14.61
N PHE A 18 -35.45 -6.15 -13.39
CA PHE A 18 -36.08 -5.19 -12.49
C PHE A 18 -36.18 -3.77 -13.07
N TRP A 19 -35.16 -3.31 -13.80
CA TRP A 19 -35.11 -1.94 -14.31
C TRP A 19 -35.86 -1.73 -15.63
N GLY A 20 -36.50 -2.78 -16.17
CA GLY A 20 -37.21 -2.73 -17.45
C GLY A 20 -36.27 -2.66 -18.66
N GLU A 21 -36.83 -2.32 -19.83
CA GLU A 21 -36.12 -2.36 -21.12
C GLU A 21 -34.91 -1.41 -21.18
N GLN A 22 -33.86 -1.84 -21.89
CA GLN A 22 -32.68 -1.02 -22.15
C GLN A 22 -33.05 0.28 -22.89
N THR A 23 -32.53 1.41 -22.43
CA THR A 23 -32.62 2.70 -23.15
C THR A 23 -31.27 3.28 -23.56
N SER A 24 -30.17 2.70 -23.07
CA SER A 24 -28.80 3.07 -23.45
C SER A 24 -28.53 2.82 -24.94
N THR A 25 -27.57 3.55 -25.50
CA THR A 25 -27.18 3.39 -26.91
C THR A 25 -26.29 2.16 -27.14
N LEU A 26 -25.81 1.54 -26.06
CA LEU A 26 -24.92 0.39 -26.08
C LEU A 26 -25.27 -0.61 -24.97
N ASN A 27 -25.00 -1.87 -25.25
CA ASN A 27 -25.12 -3.04 -24.39
C ASN A 27 -23.85 -3.88 -24.59
N TRP A 28 -23.30 -4.46 -23.52
CA TRP A 28 -22.03 -5.18 -23.58
C TRP A 28 -22.26 -6.68 -23.73
N CYS A 29 -21.19 -7.48 -23.70
CA CYS A 29 -21.28 -8.90 -23.99
C CYS A 29 -21.80 -9.76 -22.81
N GLU A 30 -21.90 -9.20 -21.60
CA GLU A 30 -22.45 -9.91 -20.45
C GLU A 30 -23.97 -10.09 -20.65
N GLU A 31 -24.50 -11.29 -20.44
CA GLU A 31 -25.94 -11.52 -20.66
C GLU A 31 -26.80 -10.83 -19.60
N ASP A 32 -27.74 -10.00 -20.05
CA ASP A 32 -28.62 -9.20 -19.20
C ASP A 32 -29.43 -10.05 -18.21
N TYR A 33 -29.30 -9.71 -16.93
CA TYR A 33 -29.99 -10.34 -15.80
C TYR A 33 -29.72 -11.86 -15.70
N ASN A 34 -28.60 -12.34 -16.25
CA ASN A 34 -28.18 -13.74 -16.22
C ASN A 34 -28.07 -14.28 -14.79
N ILE A 35 -27.33 -13.56 -13.94
CA ILE A 35 -27.02 -13.98 -12.57
C ILE A 35 -28.15 -13.60 -11.61
N THR A 36 -28.69 -12.38 -11.72
CA THR A 36 -29.70 -11.84 -10.81
C THR A 36 -30.76 -11.01 -11.56
N PHE A 37 -31.97 -10.94 -11.00
CA PHE A 37 -33.07 -10.12 -11.54
C PHE A 37 -32.89 -8.61 -11.30
N TYR A 38 -32.03 -8.22 -10.35
CA TYR A 38 -31.91 -6.83 -9.89
C TYR A 38 -30.79 -6.02 -10.56
N CYS A 39 -29.88 -6.67 -11.27
CA CYS A 39 -28.70 -6.06 -11.89
C CYS A 39 -28.50 -6.70 -13.26
N ALA A 40 -28.51 -5.87 -14.30
CA ALA A 40 -28.44 -6.33 -15.69
C ALA A 40 -27.10 -7.04 -15.97
N GLU A 41 -25.99 -6.35 -15.78
CA GLU A 41 -24.65 -6.91 -15.97
C GLU A 41 -23.91 -6.93 -14.62
N LEU A 42 -24.02 -8.03 -13.89
CA LEU A 42 -23.54 -8.13 -12.51
C LEU A 42 -22.01 -8.12 -12.43
N VAL A 43 -21.31 -8.82 -13.33
CA VAL A 43 -19.85 -8.85 -13.35
C VAL A 43 -19.31 -7.47 -13.71
N ASN A 44 -19.84 -6.84 -14.76
CA ASN A 44 -19.48 -5.48 -15.16
C ASN A 44 -19.78 -4.47 -14.03
N THR A 45 -20.88 -4.64 -13.29
CA THR A 45 -21.18 -3.82 -12.11
C THR A 45 -20.18 -4.03 -10.98
N LEU A 46 -19.93 -5.28 -10.56
CA LEU A 46 -19.10 -5.56 -9.37
C LEU A 46 -17.61 -5.31 -9.60
N THR A 47 -17.13 -5.45 -10.83
CA THR A 47 -15.73 -5.17 -11.18
C THR A 47 -15.36 -3.70 -10.95
N ASN A 48 -16.33 -2.79 -10.96
CA ASN A 48 -16.15 -1.38 -10.62
C ASN A 48 -15.85 -1.10 -9.13
N LEU A 49 -15.99 -2.08 -8.24
CA LEU A 49 -15.56 -1.94 -6.83
C LEU A 49 -14.07 -1.61 -6.71
N VAL A 50 -13.25 -1.93 -7.71
CA VAL A 50 -11.85 -1.49 -7.78
C VAL A 50 -11.72 0.04 -7.80
N PHE A 51 -12.61 0.73 -8.51
CA PHE A 51 -12.63 2.20 -8.56
C PHE A 51 -13.00 2.78 -7.20
N MET A 52 -13.98 2.17 -6.54
CA MET A 52 -14.40 2.58 -5.20
C MET A 52 -13.25 2.43 -4.19
N TRP A 53 -12.61 1.27 -4.18
CA TRP A 53 -11.52 0.99 -3.26
C TRP A 53 -10.31 1.91 -3.50
N LEU A 54 -9.81 1.99 -4.74
CA LEU A 54 -8.62 2.78 -5.06
C LEU A 54 -8.89 4.29 -4.99
N GLY A 55 -10.10 4.72 -5.37
CA GLY A 55 -10.51 6.11 -5.29
C GLY A 55 -10.58 6.60 -3.84
N ILE A 56 -11.20 5.82 -2.95
CA ILE A 56 -11.25 6.13 -1.51
C ILE A 56 -9.84 6.13 -0.92
N LYS A 57 -9.04 5.11 -1.23
CA LYS A 57 -7.65 5.01 -0.76
C LYS A 57 -6.82 6.22 -1.19
N GLY A 58 -6.88 6.58 -2.47
CA GLY A 58 -6.11 7.70 -3.00
C GLY A 58 -6.59 9.06 -2.47
N LEU A 59 -7.90 9.26 -2.33
CA LEU A 59 -8.46 10.46 -1.71
C LEU A 59 -8.00 10.61 -0.25
N ARG A 60 -8.05 9.54 0.52
CA ARG A 60 -7.53 9.51 1.90
C ARG A 60 -6.05 9.89 1.94
N ASN A 61 -5.23 9.33 1.04
CA ASN A 61 -3.80 9.64 0.97
C ASN A 61 -3.55 11.11 0.60
N VAL A 62 -4.33 11.69 -0.33
CA VAL A 62 -4.21 13.11 -0.68
C VAL A 62 -4.45 14.01 0.52
N LEU A 63 -5.50 13.73 1.29
CA LEU A 63 -5.85 14.51 2.47
C LEU A 63 -4.85 14.29 3.61
N ALA A 64 -4.48 13.04 3.88
CA ALA A 64 -3.60 12.68 4.99
C ALA A 64 -2.16 13.15 4.81
N TYR A 65 -1.64 13.09 3.58
CA TYR A 65 -0.25 13.44 3.27
C TYR A 65 -0.11 14.81 2.60
N ASN A 66 -1.18 15.61 2.64
CA ASN A 66 -1.24 16.95 2.09
C ASN A 66 -0.68 16.99 0.65
N HIS A 67 -1.15 16.06 -0.20
CA HIS A 67 -0.84 16.09 -1.62
C HIS A 67 -1.47 17.33 -2.27
N SER A 68 -1.01 17.69 -3.47
CA SER A 68 -1.54 18.87 -4.17
C SER A 68 -3.06 18.80 -4.29
N TRP A 69 -3.74 19.91 -3.97
CA TRP A 69 -5.21 19.99 -3.89
C TRP A 69 -5.89 19.54 -5.18
N VAL A 70 -5.23 19.67 -6.33
CA VAL A 70 -5.76 19.28 -7.65
C VAL A 70 -6.05 17.78 -7.73
N PHE A 71 -5.42 16.95 -6.90
CA PHE A 71 -5.68 15.51 -6.87
C PHE A 71 -6.99 15.17 -6.16
N THR A 72 -7.48 16.00 -5.24
CA THR A 72 -8.79 15.81 -4.59
C THR A 72 -9.93 15.67 -5.63
N PRO A 73 -10.15 16.63 -6.54
CA PRO A 73 -11.17 16.49 -7.58
C PRO A 73 -10.85 15.39 -8.60
N VAL A 74 -9.58 15.02 -8.81
CA VAL A 74 -9.22 13.85 -9.66
C VAL A 74 -9.72 12.55 -9.04
N TYR A 75 -9.50 12.33 -7.75
CA TYR A 75 -9.99 11.13 -7.06
C TYR A 75 -11.50 11.11 -6.90
N LEU A 76 -12.13 12.27 -6.68
CA LEU A 76 -13.58 12.37 -6.71
C LEU A 76 -14.13 12.04 -8.10
N GLY A 77 -13.52 12.55 -9.17
CA GLY A 77 -13.87 12.19 -10.54
C GLY A 77 -13.73 10.69 -10.81
N TYR A 78 -12.62 10.09 -10.35
CA TYR A 78 -12.37 8.65 -10.46
C TYR A 78 -13.43 7.80 -9.71
N LEU A 79 -13.88 8.25 -8.52
CA LEU A 79 -15.00 7.63 -7.80
C LEU A 79 -16.33 7.80 -8.53
N THR A 80 -16.58 8.98 -9.10
CA THR A 80 -17.78 9.26 -9.88
C THR A 80 -17.86 8.38 -11.12
N VAL A 81 -16.75 8.15 -11.83
CA VAL A 81 -16.70 7.19 -12.95
C VAL A 81 -17.10 5.79 -12.47
N GLY A 82 -16.50 5.29 -11.38
CA GLY A 82 -16.85 3.98 -10.83
C GLY A 82 -18.33 3.85 -10.43
N LEU A 83 -18.88 4.86 -9.75
CA LEU A 83 -20.29 4.89 -9.36
C LEU A 83 -21.23 4.98 -10.57
N GLY A 84 -20.88 5.80 -11.55
CA GLY A 84 -21.60 5.95 -12.81
C GLY A 84 -21.65 4.64 -13.58
N SER A 85 -20.49 3.99 -13.73
CA SER A 85 -20.37 2.67 -14.37
C SER A 85 -21.18 1.60 -13.64
N MET A 86 -21.10 1.54 -12.30
CA MET A 86 -21.95 0.63 -11.51
C MET A 86 -23.44 0.88 -11.76
N ALA A 87 -23.88 2.13 -11.76
CA ALA A 87 -25.27 2.48 -12.01
C ALA A 87 -25.69 2.16 -13.45
N PHE A 88 -24.80 2.37 -14.43
CA PHE A 88 -25.04 2.04 -15.82
C PHE A 88 -25.20 0.54 -16.02
N HIS A 89 -24.22 -0.27 -15.63
CA HIS A 89 -24.26 -1.73 -15.78
C HIS A 89 -25.36 -2.40 -14.95
N THR A 90 -25.82 -1.75 -13.88
CA THR A 90 -26.98 -2.25 -13.13
C THR A 90 -28.29 -2.05 -13.88
N THR A 91 -28.43 -0.96 -14.65
CA THR A 91 -29.73 -0.47 -15.13
C THR A 91 -29.90 -0.42 -16.65
N LEU A 92 -28.79 -0.33 -17.40
CA LEU A 92 -28.72 -0.11 -18.85
C LEU A 92 -29.58 1.07 -19.35
N LYS A 93 -29.62 2.15 -18.54
CA LYS A 93 -30.34 3.38 -18.87
C LYS A 93 -29.43 4.42 -19.46
N TYR A 94 -29.94 5.16 -20.45
CA TYR A 94 -29.20 6.24 -21.11
C TYR A 94 -28.71 7.30 -20.12
N GLU A 95 -29.52 7.64 -19.12
CA GLU A 95 -29.15 8.62 -18.09
C GLU A 95 -27.95 8.14 -17.26
N MET A 96 -27.89 6.84 -16.95
CA MET A 96 -26.77 6.25 -16.21
C MET A 96 -25.56 6.03 -17.11
N GLN A 97 -25.74 5.74 -18.39
CA GLN A 97 -24.66 5.73 -19.39
C GLN A 97 -23.95 7.09 -19.44
N LEU A 98 -24.69 8.20 -19.43
CA LEU A 98 -24.11 9.54 -19.34
C LEU A 98 -23.35 9.76 -18.03
N ALA A 99 -23.85 9.19 -16.92
CA ALA A 99 -23.20 9.26 -15.62
C ALA A 99 -21.92 8.42 -15.54
N ASP A 100 -21.74 7.43 -16.42
CA ASP A 100 -20.49 6.68 -16.57
C ASP A 100 -19.50 7.41 -17.49
N GLU A 101 -19.93 7.70 -18.73
CA GLU A 101 -19.05 8.16 -19.79
C GLU A 101 -18.60 9.62 -19.62
N LEU A 102 -19.49 10.54 -19.23
CA LEU A 102 -19.13 11.97 -19.16
C LEU A 102 -18.11 12.29 -18.05
N PRO A 103 -18.21 11.72 -16.82
CA PRO A 103 -17.18 11.90 -15.80
C PRO A 103 -15.78 11.45 -16.20
N MET A 104 -15.65 10.52 -17.16
CA MET A 104 -14.34 10.16 -17.71
C MET A 104 -13.67 11.37 -18.38
N ILE A 105 -14.41 12.11 -19.22
CA ILE A 105 -13.94 13.32 -19.90
C ILE A 105 -13.58 14.39 -18.86
N TYR A 106 -14.45 14.61 -17.88
CA TYR A 106 -14.25 15.64 -16.86
C TYR A 106 -12.99 15.37 -16.03
N THR A 107 -12.80 14.11 -15.62
CA THR A 107 -11.63 13.70 -14.84
C THR A 107 -10.33 13.90 -15.63
N VAL A 108 -10.31 13.55 -16.91
CA VAL A 108 -9.14 13.77 -17.76
C VAL A 108 -8.91 15.26 -18.01
N CYS A 109 -9.96 16.08 -18.17
CA CYS A 109 -9.82 17.54 -18.24
C CYS A 109 -9.17 18.13 -16.97
N ILE A 110 -9.53 17.64 -15.77
CA ILE A 110 -8.92 18.06 -14.51
C ILE A 110 -7.45 17.64 -14.46
N MET A 111 -7.12 16.41 -14.86
CA MET A 111 -5.74 15.95 -14.97
C MET A 111 -4.94 16.73 -16.04
N GLY A 112 -5.61 17.10 -17.13
CA GLY A 112 -5.11 17.98 -18.18
C GLY A 112 -4.76 19.36 -17.62
N PHE A 113 -5.67 19.98 -16.87
CA PHE A 113 -5.39 21.23 -16.15
C PHE A 113 -4.14 21.08 -15.28
N ALA A 114 -4.03 20.02 -14.48
CA ALA A 114 -2.82 19.77 -13.70
C ALA A 114 -1.58 19.68 -14.60
N ALA A 115 -1.64 18.99 -15.75
CA ALA A 115 -0.53 18.80 -16.71
C ALA A 115 -0.05 20.08 -17.37
N PHE A 116 -0.98 20.87 -17.88
CA PHE A 116 -0.68 22.04 -18.71
C PHE A 116 -0.44 23.31 -17.88
N SER A 117 -0.93 23.37 -16.64
CA SER A 117 -0.75 24.51 -15.72
C SER A 117 0.59 24.54 -14.98
N TYR A 118 1.42 23.49 -15.08
CA TYR A 118 2.70 23.44 -14.36
C TYR A 118 3.64 24.59 -14.76
N ARG A 119 4.15 25.32 -13.75
CA ARG A 119 5.03 26.50 -13.89
C ARG A 119 4.46 27.64 -14.74
N ARG A 120 3.13 27.70 -14.89
CA ARG A 120 2.45 28.76 -15.62
C ARG A 120 2.05 29.90 -14.69
N SER A 121 2.04 31.12 -15.23
CA SER A 121 1.48 32.29 -14.54
C SER A 121 -0.03 32.10 -14.30
N VAL A 122 -0.60 32.82 -13.33
CA VAL A 122 -2.04 32.72 -13.01
C VAL A 122 -2.92 32.96 -14.26
N LYS A 123 -2.54 33.90 -15.13
CA LYS A 123 -3.26 34.19 -16.38
C LYS A 123 -3.26 32.99 -17.33
N GLU A 124 -2.11 32.34 -17.50
CA GLU A 124 -1.99 31.13 -18.32
C GLU A 124 -2.74 29.94 -17.70
N GLN A 125 -2.72 29.78 -16.36
CA GLN A 125 -3.48 28.74 -15.68
C GLN A 125 -5.00 28.94 -15.87
N LEU A 126 -5.49 30.18 -15.78
CA LEU A 126 -6.88 30.51 -16.06
C LEU A 126 -7.24 30.22 -17.52
N LEU A 127 -6.35 30.49 -18.47
CA LEU A 127 -6.54 30.14 -19.87
C LEU A 127 -6.62 28.62 -20.07
N VAL A 128 -5.71 27.85 -19.46
CA VAL A 128 -5.75 26.37 -19.52
C VAL A 128 -7.06 25.86 -18.91
N ALA A 129 -7.48 26.37 -17.76
CA ALA A 129 -8.74 26.00 -17.13
C ALA A 129 -9.94 26.30 -18.04
N ALA A 130 -9.98 27.49 -18.64
CA ALA A 130 -11.03 27.86 -19.59
C ALA A 130 -11.05 26.90 -20.79
N CYS A 131 -9.89 26.58 -21.38
CA CYS A 131 -9.78 25.61 -22.47
C CYS A 131 -10.30 24.21 -22.07
N MET A 132 -9.91 23.70 -20.90
CA MET A 132 -10.36 22.38 -20.41
C MET A 132 -11.88 22.34 -20.18
N ILE A 133 -12.45 23.42 -19.64
CA ILE A 133 -13.89 23.57 -19.44
C ILE A 133 -14.61 23.64 -20.80
N SER A 134 -14.11 24.46 -21.74
CA SER A 134 -14.69 24.56 -23.08
C SER A 134 -14.69 23.22 -23.82
N ILE A 135 -13.60 22.43 -23.72
CA ILE A 135 -13.53 21.09 -24.30
C ILE A 135 -14.57 20.17 -23.65
N ALA A 136 -14.65 20.15 -22.32
CA ALA A 136 -15.62 19.32 -21.60
C ALA A 136 -17.06 19.67 -22.01
N VAL A 137 -17.42 20.97 -22.01
CA VAL A 137 -18.75 21.43 -22.42
C VAL A 137 -19.04 21.07 -23.88
N PHE A 138 -18.09 21.27 -24.79
CA PHE A 138 -18.25 20.92 -26.19
C PHE A 138 -18.52 19.42 -26.38
N VAL A 139 -17.68 18.57 -25.77
CA VAL A 139 -17.84 17.11 -25.85
C VAL A 139 -19.19 16.70 -25.29
N THR A 140 -19.60 17.23 -24.13
CA THR A 140 -20.90 16.92 -23.52
C THR A 140 -22.07 17.33 -24.40
N VAL A 141 -22.10 18.57 -24.89
CA VAL A 141 -23.20 19.07 -25.72
C VAL A 141 -23.30 18.28 -27.02
N TYR A 142 -22.16 18.05 -27.69
CA TYR A 142 -22.15 17.24 -28.91
C TYR A 142 -22.60 15.81 -28.63
N TYR A 143 -22.13 15.20 -27.54
CA TYR A 143 -22.46 13.83 -27.20
C TYR A 143 -23.96 13.63 -26.90
N LEU A 144 -24.57 14.58 -26.17
CA LEU A 144 -26.01 14.57 -25.90
C LEU A 144 -26.86 14.69 -27.18
N HIS A 145 -26.37 15.40 -28.18
CA HIS A 145 -27.07 15.57 -29.45
C HIS A 145 -26.85 14.40 -30.41
N ALA A 146 -25.59 14.00 -30.61
CA ALA A 146 -25.19 12.99 -31.58
C ALA A 146 -25.42 11.56 -31.08
N LYS A 147 -25.41 11.33 -29.76
CA LYS A 147 -25.56 10.02 -29.10
C LYS A 147 -24.66 8.92 -29.67
N ASN A 148 -23.48 9.31 -30.16
CA ASN A 148 -22.54 8.42 -30.83
C ASN A 148 -21.39 8.03 -29.88
N PRO A 149 -21.37 6.80 -29.32
CA PRO A 149 -20.36 6.39 -28.35
C PRO A 149 -18.94 6.38 -28.93
N VAL A 150 -18.78 6.19 -30.24
CA VAL A 150 -17.46 6.24 -30.90
C VAL A 150 -16.85 7.63 -30.82
N PHE A 151 -17.66 8.69 -30.94
CA PHE A 151 -17.17 10.06 -30.76
C PHE A 151 -16.61 10.27 -29.35
N HIS A 152 -17.33 9.81 -28.32
CA HIS A 152 -16.88 9.89 -26.93
C HIS A 152 -15.56 9.14 -26.75
N GLN A 153 -15.46 7.91 -27.23
CA GLN A 153 -14.25 7.07 -27.11
C GLN A 153 -13.03 7.75 -27.74
N VAL A 154 -13.18 8.31 -28.94
CA VAL A 154 -12.11 9.03 -29.64
C VAL A 154 -11.72 10.30 -28.89
N ALA A 155 -12.70 11.10 -28.44
CA ALA A 155 -12.43 12.32 -27.67
C ALA A 155 -11.69 12.01 -26.37
N TYR A 156 -12.14 11.00 -25.62
CA TYR A 156 -11.48 10.52 -24.40
C TYR A 156 -10.06 10.04 -24.67
N GLY A 157 -9.86 9.23 -25.72
CA GLY A 157 -8.55 8.70 -26.10
C GLY A 157 -7.55 9.80 -26.46
N LEU A 158 -7.95 10.77 -27.29
CA LEU A 158 -7.10 11.89 -27.69
C LEU A 158 -6.74 12.80 -26.50
N LEU A 159 -7.71 13.12 -25.65
CA LEU A 159 -7.49 13.98 -24.49
C LEU A 159 -6.57 13.30 -23.45
N THR A 160 -6.75 11.99 -23.25
CA THR A 160 -5.92 11.17 -22.37
C THR A 160 -4.48 11.10 -22.89
N ALA A 161 -4.32 10.79 -24.18
CA ALA A 161 -3.00 10.76 -24.81
C ALA A 161 -2.28 12.11 -24.69
N ALA A 162 -2.94 13.22 -25.03
CA ALA A 162 -2.37 14.56 -24.92
C ALA A 162 -1.91 14.88 -23.48
N THR A 163 -2.71 14.51 -22.48
CA THR A 163 -2.40 14.71 -21.06
C THR A 163 -1.19 13.89 -20.62
N ILE A 164 -1.11 12.62 -21.03
CA ILE A 164 0.01 11.73 -20.72
C ILE A 164 1.30 12.22 -21.38
N PHE A 165 1.27 12.54 -22.69
CA PHE A 165 2.43 13.05 -23.41
C PHE A 165 2.95 14.35 -22.81
N LYS A 166 2.05 15.27 -22.43
CA LYS A 166 2.45 16.48 -21.72
C LYS A 166 3.12 16.16 -20.38
N GLY A 167 2.60 15.18 -19.63
CA GLY A 167 3.23 14.74 -18.39
C GLY A 167 4.63 14.14 -18.61
N PHE A 168 4.83 13.32 -19.65
CA PHE A 168 6.16 12.80 -20.02
C PHE A 168 7.11 13.93 -20.40
N TYR A 169 6.63 14.91 -21.16
CA TYR A 169 7.42 16.10 -21.47
C TYR A 169 7.86 16.83 -20.19
N VAL A 170 6.95 17.08 -19.24
CA VAL A 170 7.31 17.75 -17.98
C VAL A 170 8.31 16.93 -17.16
N MET A 171 8.11 15.61 -17.11
CA MET A 171 9.01 14.70 -16.40
C MET A 171 10.43 14.70 -17.00
N GLU A 172 10.55 14.65 -18.32
CA GLU A 172 11.84 14.54 -19.00
C GLU A 172 12.54 15.88 -19.16
N HIS A 173 11.79 16.92 -19.51
CA HIS A 173 12.35 18.22 -19.84
C HIS A 173 12.50 19.12 -18.62
N ASP A 174 11.55 19.09 -17.68
CA ASP A 174 11.53 20.00 -16.54
C ASP A 174 12.05 19.33 -15.26
N LEU A 175 11.57 18.13 -14.94
CA LEU A 175 11.98 17.43 -13.71
C LEU A 175 13.40 16.89 -13.80
N ARG A 176 13.75 16.07 -14.81
CA ARG A 176 15.03 15.35 -14.86
C ARG A 176 16.25 16.29 -14.74
N PRO A 177 16.34 17.43 -15.47
CA PRO A 177 17.48 18.34 -15.30
C PRO A 177 17.50 18.99 -13.91
N ALA A 178 16.34 19.40 -13.39
CA ALA A 178 16.24 20.00 -12.07
C ALA A 178 16.62 19.00 -10.96
N LEU A 179 16.24 17.74 -11.11
CA LEU A 179 16.55 16.66 -10.17
C LEU A 179 18.03 16.31 -10.22
N ARG A 180 18.62 16.22 -11.42
CA ARG A 180 20.06 15.97 -11.59
C ARG A 180 20.91 17.05 -10.94
N LYS A 181 20.46 18.31 -10.97
CA LYS A 181 21.16 19.41 -10.31
C LYS A 181 21.05 19.37 -8.78
N ARG A 182 19.87 19.04 -8.23
CA ARG A 182 19.60 19.11 -6.78
C ARG A 182 19.93 17.82 -6.01
N ASN A 183 19.80 16.66 -6.64
CA ASN A 183 20.07 15.34 -6.07
C ASN A 183 20.69 14.40 -7.14
N PRO A 184 21.96 14.62 -7.53
CA PRO A 184 22.61 13.84 -8.58
C PRO A 184 22.74 12.35 -8.24
N ALA A 185 22.90 12.00 -6.96
CA ALA A 185 23.14 10.63 -6.52
C ALA A 185 21.90 9.73 -6.67
N GLU A 186 20.70 10.26 -6.42
CA GLU A 186 19.45 9.49 -6.48
C GLU A 186 18.60 9.81 -7.72
N CYS A 187 19.04 10.71 -8.60
CA CYS A 187 18.29 11.13 -9.79
C CYS A 187 17.81 9.92 -10.62
N ASP A 188 18.71 8.98 -10.92
CA ASP A 188 18.40 7.80 -11.72
C ASP A 188 17.41 6.85 -11.02
N LYS A 189 17.42 6.82 -9.69
CA LYS A 189 16.47 6.03 -8.89
C LYS A 189 15.06 6.60 -9.04
N TYR A 190 14.86 7.88 -8.78
CA TYR A 190 13.56 8.53 -8.91
C TYR A 190 13.02 8.48 -10.34
N MET A 191 13.88 8.69 -11.35
CA MET A 191 13.47 8.57 -12.75
C MET A 191 13.04 7.13 -13.09
N ARG A 192 13.74 6.12 -12.58
CA ARG A 192 13.35 4.71 -12.75
C ARG A 192 12.01 4.41 -12.09
N GLU A 193 11.79 4.88 -10.86
CA GLU A 193 10.50 4.74 -10.17
C GLU A 193 9.36 5.34 -11.00
N MET A 194 9.54 6.56 -11.51
CA MET A 194 8.53 7.23 -12.35
C MET A 194 8.24 6.49 -13.64
N TRP A 195 9.28 6.06 -14.38
CA TRP A 195 9.09 5.32 -15.62
C TRP A 195 8.46 3.95 -15.37
N THR A 196 8.85 3.25 -14.30
CA THR A 196 8.26 1.96 -13.95
C THR A 196 6.77 2.12 -13.66
N LEU A 197 6.40 3.14 -12.89
CA LEU A 197 5.00 3.42 -12.53
C LEU A 197 4.17 3.81 -13.76
N ALA A 198 4.71 4.69 -14.61
CA ALA A 198 4.04 5.13 -15.84
C ALA A 198 3.88 3.99 -16.87
N LEU A 199 4.95 3.24 -17.15
CA LEU A 199 4.90 2.14 -18.12
C LEU A 199 4.00 1.00 -17.64
N THR A 200 4.00 0.72 -16.34
CA THR A 200 3.08 -0.27 -15.76
C THR A 200 1.63 0.19 -15.91
N GLY A 201 1.32 1.45 -15.58
CA GLY A 201 -0.01 2.01 -15.77
C GLY A 201 -0.48 1.98 -17.22
N LEU A 202 0.39 2.38 -18.15
CA LEU A 202 0.09 2.34 -19.59
C LEU A 202 -0.13 0.91 -20.10
N PHE A 203 0.73 -0.03 -19.70
CA PHE A 203 0.61 -1.43 -20.08
C PHE A 203 -0.71 -2.03 -19.59
N ILE A 204 -1.05 -1.82 -18.31
CA ILE A 204 -2.29 -2.31 -17.71
C ILE A 204 -3.51 -1.71 -18.45
N PHE A 205 -3.49 -0.40 -18.72
CA PHE A 205 -4.57 0.26 -19.47
C PHE A 205 -4.75 -0.32 -20.87
N LEU A 206 -3.64 -0.49 -21.62
CA LEU A 206 -3.67 -1.05 -22.97
C LEU A 206 -4.10 -2.53 -22.98
N ALA A 207 -3.70 -3.31 -21.97
CA ALA A 207 -4.18 -4.68 -21.80
C ALA A 207 -5.70 -4.71 -21.54
N GLY A 208 -6.21 -3.80 -20.72
CA GLY A 208 -7.64 -3.60 -20.55
C GLY A 208 -8.31 -3.26 -21.88
N PHE A 209 -7.80 -2.27 -22.60
CA PHE A 209 -8.35 -1.82 -23.89
C PHE A 209 -8.38 -2.96 -24.91
N PHE A 210 -7.35 -3.81 -24.91
CA PHE A 210 -7.32 -5.00 -25.73
C PHE A 210 -8.45 -5.98 -25.36
N LEU A 211 -8.62 -6.31 -24.08
CA LEU A 211 -9.70 -7.21 -23.64
C LEU A 211 -11.09 -6.64 -23.93
N TRP A 212 -11.27 -5.32 -23.76
CA TRP A 212 -12.49 -4.61 -24.16
C TRP A 212 -12.80 -4.80 -25.65
N ASN A 213 -11.81 -4.64 -26.54
CA ASN A 213 -12.01 -4.87 -27.97
C ASN A 213 -12.31 -6.35 -28.29
N MET A 214 -11.65 -7.29 -27.60
CA MET A 214 -11.92 -8.71 -27.79
C MET A 214 -13.36 -9.06 -27.39
N ASP A 215 -13.85 -8.49 -26.29
CA ASP A 215 -15.23 -8.65 -25.82
C ASP A 215 -16.23 -8.16 -26.88
N ASN A 216 -16.01 -6.97 -27.43
CA ASN A 216 -16.87 -6.38 -28.46
C ASN A 216 -16.84 -7.17 -29.79
N ILE A 217 -15.66 -7.56 -30.27
CA ILE A 217 -15.50 -8.18 -31.59
C ILE A 217 -15.93 -9.65 -31.58
N PHE A 218 -15.58 -10.39 -30.52
CA PHE A 218 -15.78 -11.83 -30.45
C PHE A 218 -16.95 -12.23 -29.54
N CYS A 219 -17.86 -11.30 -29.21
CA CYS A 219 -18.90 -11.53 -28.23
C CYS A 219 -19.70 -12.83 -28.45
N GLN A 220 -20.16 -13.09 -29.68
CA GLN A 220 -20.92 -14.31 -30.00
C GLN A 220 -20.15 -15.60 -29.67
N HIS A 221 -18.84 -15.63 -29.95
CA HIS A 221 -17.98 -16.78 -29.66
C HIS A 221 -17.71 -16.91 -28.17
N LEU A 222 -17.51 -15.78 -27.48
CA LEU A 222 -17.33 -15.74 -26.04
C LEU A 222 -18.60 -16.22 -25.32
N THR A 223 -19.78 -15.73 -25.69
CA THR A 223 -21.06 -16.16 -25.12
C THR A 223 -21.33 -17.64 -25.32
N ALA A 224 -21.11 -18.19 -26.52
CA ALA A 224 -21.23 -19.63 -26.76
C ALA A 224 -20.29 -20.44 -25.84
N THR A 225 -19.08 -19.92 -25.58
CA THR A 225 -18.12 -20.55 -24.66
C THR A 225 -18.55 -20.40 -23.20
N LYS A 226 -19.11 -19.24 -22.81
CA LYS A 226 -19.66 -18.98 -21.46
C LYS A 226 -20.78 -19.97 -21.13
N GLN A 227 -21.66 -20.26 -22.09
CA GLN A 227 -22.73 -21.25 -21.96
C GLN A 227 -22.21 -22.69 -21.76
N GLN A 228 -21.00 -23.01 -22.23
CA GLN A 228 -20.38 -24.33 -22.01
C GLN A 228 -19.59 -24.41 -20.69
N LEU A 229 -18.90 -23.34 -20.31
CA LEU A 229 -18.10 -23.30 -19.08
C LEU A 229 -18.95 -23.20 -17.81
N LEU A 230 -20.11 -22.54 -17.92
CA LEU A 230 -21.05 -22.27 -16.83
C LEU A 230 -20.43 -21.35 -15.74
N LEU A 231 -21.29 -20.79 -14.89
CA LEU A 231 -20.82 -20.02 -13.74
C LEU A 231 -20.21 -20.97 -12.69
N PRO A 232 -19.23 -20.51 -11.89
CA PRO A 232 -18.63 -19.17 -11.89
C PRO A 232 -17.51 -18.99 -12.92
N TRP A 233 -17.10 -20.03 -13.64
CA TRP A 233 -15.92 -20.00 -14.50
C TRP A 233 -16.10 -19.12 -15.75
N SER A 234 -17.33 -18.97 -16.24
CA SER A 234 -17.66 -18.07 -17.35
C SER A 234 -17.31 -16.61 -17.08
N VAL A 235 -17.22 -16.19 -15.80
CA VAL A 235 -16.83 -14.82 -15.39
C VAL A 235 -15.45 -14.44 -15.94
N LEU A 236 -14.55 -15.41 -16.14
CA LEU A 236 -13.23 -15.16 -16.71
C LEU A 236 -13.28 -14.66 -18.16
N LEU A 237 -14.37 -14.92 -18.87
CA LEU A 237 -14.59 -14.50 -20.26
C LEU A 237 -15.35 -13.17 -20.38
N GLU A 238 -15.74 -12.54 -19.27
CA GLU A 238 -16.34 -11.21 -19.30
C GLU A 238 -15.24 -10.16 -19.48
N GLY A 239 -14.87 -9.91 -20.75
CA GLY A 239 -13.75 -9.05 -21.11
C GLY A 239 -13.99 -7.58 -20.73
N HIS A 240 -15.25 -7.13 -20.78
CA HIS A 240 -15.63 -5.81 -20.29
C HIS A 240 -15.47 -5.66 -18.76
N GLY A 241 -15.72 -6.71 -18.00
CA GLY A 241 -15.45 -6.73 -16.55
C GLY A 241 -13.94 -6.62 -16.26
N TRP A 242 -13.10 -7.31 -17.03
CA TRP A 242 -11.64 -7.16 -16.93
C TRP A 242 -11.16 -5.76 -17.35
N TRP A 243 -11.83 -5.12 -18.30
CA TRP A 243 -11.58 -3.73 -18.65
C TRP A 243 -11.74 -2.81 -17.44
N HIS A 244 -12.80 -2.94 -16.63
CA HIS A 244 -12.95 -2.16 -15.39
C HIS A 244 -11.82 -2.43 -14.40
N VAL A 245 -11.49 -3.71 -14.17
CA VAL A 245 -10.41 -4.08 -13.24
C VAL A 245 -9.07 -3.48 -13.67
N LEU A 246 -8.72 -3.60 -14.95
CA LEU A 246 -7.42 -3.14 -15.46
C LEU A 246 -7.38 -1.62 -15.58
N THR A 247 -8.40 -0.97 -16.13
CA THR A 247 -8.42 0.51 -16.19
C THR A 247 -8.51 1.14 -14.81
N GLY A 248 -9.21 0.51 -13.87
CA GLY A 248 -9.15 0.90 -12.46
C GLY A 248 -7.75 0.73 -11.88
N LEU A 249 -7.10 -0.40 -12.11
CA LEU A 249 -5.69 -0.57 -11.71
C LEU A 249 -4.75 0.40 -12.44
N ALA A 250 -5.08 0.91 -13.62
CA ALA A 250 -4.31 1.95 -14.30
C ALA A 250 -4.30 3.30 -13.55
N TYR A 251 -4.96 3.37 -12.39
CA TYR A 251 -4.69 4.31 -11.28
C TYR A 251 -3.20 4.60 -11.03
N HIS A 252 -2.29 3.67 -11.37
CA HIS A 252 -0.84 3.91 -11.42
C HIS A 252 -0.48 5.22 -12.15
N MET A 253 -1.24 5.65 -13.16
CA MET A 253 -1.02 6.93 -13.86
C MET A 253 -1.37 8.15 -13.00
N ILE A 254 -2.39 8.08 -12.16
CA ILE A 254 -2.71 9.15 -11.20
C ILE A 254 -1.61 9.21 -10.14
N LEU A 255 -1.14 8.07 -9.61
CA LEU A 255 -0.05 8.04 -8.65
C LEU A 255 1.29 8.48 -9.23
N TRP A 256 1.60 8.08 -10.46
CA TRP A 256 2.75 8.61 -11.19
C TRP A 256 2.68 10.12 -11.21
N ARG A 257 1.49 10.68 -11.41
CA ARG A 257 1.31 12.13 -11.41
C ARG A 257 1.48 12.77 -10.04
N VAL A 258 0.98 12.14 -8.98
CA VAL A 258 1.23 12.58 -7.60
C VAL A 258 2.73 12.59 -7.30
N TRP A 259 3.43 11.51 -7.68
CA TRP A 259 4.87 11.38 -7.47
C TRP A 259 5.68 12.40 -8.26
N LEU A 260 5.32 12.60 -9.53
CA LEU A 260 5.87 13.65 -10.38
C LEU A 260 5.71 15.02 -9.74
N THR A 261 4.51 15.38 -9.25
CA THR A 261 4.26 16.67 -8.59
C THR A 261 5.13 16.84 -7.34
N ARG A 262 5.21 15.85 -6.45
CA ARG A 262 6.07 15.91 -5.25
C ARG A 262 7.53 16.18 -5.59
N CYS A 263 8.05 15.52 -6.63
CA CYS A 263 9.41 15.74 -7.09
C CYS A 263 9.56 17.09 -7.81
N LEU A 264 8.56 17.56 -8.54
CA LEU A 264 8.59 18.90 -9.16
C LEU A 264 8.59 20.02 -8.11
N ASP A 265 7.96 19.79 -6.97
CA ASP A 265 7.93 20.69 -5.81
C ASP A 265 9.24 20.67 -5.01
N GLY A 266 10.16 19.73 -5.29
CA GLY A 266 11.43 19.56 -4.57
C GLY A 266 11.30 18.83 -3.22
N SER A 267 10.14 18.24 -2.96
CA SER A 267 9.83 17.50 -1.72
C SER A 267 10.17 16.01 -1.79
N GLU A 268 10.91 15.55 -2.80
CA GLU A 268 11.18 14.11 -3.01
C GLU A 268 11.93 13.42 -1.86
N LYS A 269 12.55 14.18 -0.94
CA LYS A 269 13.24 13.65 0.23
C LYS A 269 12.31 13.36 1.40
N ASP A 270 11.17 14.07 1.46
CA ASP A 270 10.19 13.96 2.53
C ASP A 270 9.18 12.83 2.28
N PHE A 271 9.18 12.31 1.05
CA PHE A 271 8.26 11.28 0.59
C PHE A 271 9.00 10.07 0.02
N VAL A 272 8.32 8.94 -0.02
CA VAL A 272 8.80 7.69 -0.62
C VAL A 272 7.68 7.03 -1.41
N LEU A 273 8.04 6.40 -2.52
CA LEU A 273 7.16 5.51 -3.25
C LEU A 273 7.22 4.12 -2.59
N ASP A 274 6.21 3.78 -1.79
CA ASP A 274 6.02 2.42 -1.28
C ASP A 274 5.38 1.57 -2.37
N TRP A 275 6.22 0.76 -3.03
CA TRP A 275 5.74 -0.14 -4.06
C TRP A 275 6.67 -1.33 -4.29
N VAL A 276 6.08 -2.52 -4.26
CA VAL A 276 6.69 -3.76 -4.75
C VAL A 276 5.84 -4.25 -5.92
N PRO A 277 6.36 -4.18 -7.16
CA PRO A 277 5.62 -4.58 -8.36
C PRO A 277 4.98 -5.96 -8.20
N LEU A 278 3.71 -6.08 -8.64
CA LEU A 278 2.88 -7.28 -8.56
C LEU A 278 2.52 -7.78 -7.14
N ARG A 279 3.08 -7.17 -6.08
CA ARG A 279 2.84 -7.61 -4.69
C ARG A 279 2.07 -6.57 -3.86
N SER A 280 2.27 -5.29 -4.13
CA SER A 280 1.53 -4.22 -3.47
C SER A 280 0.99 -3.20 -4.46
N ILE A 281 -0.08 -2.50 -4.06
CA ILE A 281 -0.57 -1.32 -4.77
C ILE A 281 0.33 -0.14 -4.41
N PRO A 282 0.88 0.58 -5.40
CA PRO A 282 1.79 1.69 -5.15
C PRO A 282 1.16 2.79 -4.29
N GLN A 283 1.97 3.47 -3.49
CA GLN A 283 1.56 4.61 -2.67
C GLN A 283 2.70 5.61 -2.52
N VAL A 284 2.36 6.90 -2.40
CA VAL A 284 3.33 7.94 -2.06
C VAL A 284 3.10 8.32 -0.59
N LEU A 285 4.05 7.97 0.28
CA LEU A 285 3.94 8.11 1.73
C LEU A 285 4.99 9.10 2.27
N VAL A 286 4.75 9.65 3.46
CA VAL A 286 5.72 10.52 4.15
C VAL A 286 6.83 9.67 4.79
N ARG A 287 8.09 10.00 4.49
CA ARG A 287 9.27 9.22 4.91
C ARG A 287 9.50 9.18 6.42
N GLU A 288 9.19 10.26 7.15
CA GLU A 288 9.38 10.32 8.61
C GLU A 288 8.50 9.33 9.37
N ILE A 289 7.28 9.07 8.88
CA ILE A 289 6.34 8.15 9.52
C ILE A 289 6.84 6.71 9.39
N GLU A 290 7.37 6.33 8.23
CA GLU A 290 7.96 5.01 8.03
C GLU A 290 9.25 4.82 8.84
N SER A 291 10.14 5.82 8.84
CA SER A 291 11.41 5.70 9.56
C SER A 291 11.21 5.63 11.06
N GLN A 292 10.29 6.41 11.63
CA GLN A 292 9.93 6.35 13.04
C GLN A 292 9.27 5.03 13.42
N ALA A 293 8.36 4.51 12.59
CA ALA A 293 7.72 3.23 12.83
C ALA A 293 8.73 2.07 12.82
N ILE A 294 9.63 2.03 11.82
CA ILE A 294 10.67 1.01 11.71
C ILE A 294 11.65 1.10 12.88
N ALA A 295 12.12 2.31 13.21
CA ALA A 295 13.06 2.51 14.31
C ALA A 295 12.45 2.11 15.67
N ALA A 296 11.19 2.47 15.92
CA ALA A 296 10.48 2.07 17.13
C ALA A 296 10.35 0.54 17.22
N GLN A 297 10.02 -0.12 16.10
CA GLN A 297 9.84 -1.58 16.06
C GLN A 297 11.15 -2.35 16.27
N GLN A 298 12.27 -1.84 15.75
CA GLN A 298 13.61 -2.37 16.03
C GLN A 298 13.99 -2.22 17.51
N GLN A 299 13.73 -1.06 18.11
CA GLN A 299 14.01 -0.82 19.54
C GLN A 299 13.16 -1.72 20.45
N ILE A 300 11.89 -1.94 20.12
CA ILE A 300 11.01 -2.87 20.85
C ILE A 300 11.60 -4.29 20.85
N SER A 301 12.05 -4.79 19.70
CA SER A 301 12.66 -6.12 19.59
C SER A 301 13.92 -6.26 20.46
N LEU A 302 14.76 -5.22 20.48
CA LEU A 302 15.98 -5.16 21.29
C LEU A 302 15.68 -5.17 22.78
N VAL A 303 14.75 -4.32 23.23
CA VAL A 303 14.37 -4.23 24.66
C VAL A 303 13.69 -5.51 25.14
N ARG A 304 12.83 -6.14 24.34
CA ARG A 304 12.24 -7.46 24.66
C ARG A 304 13.30 -8.53 24.87
N THR A 305 14.33 -8.54 24.03
CA THR A 305 15.45 -9.49 24.15
C THR A 305 16.25 -9.27 25.44
N GLN A 306 16.50 -8.00 25.80
CA GLN A 306 17.18 -7.65 27.06
C GLN A 306 16.36 -8.03 28.29
N ILE A 307 15.05 -7.78 28.28
CA ILE A 307 14.14 -8.18 29.36
C ILE A 307 14.17 -9.70 29.54
N ALA A 308 14.09 -10.47 28.45
CA ALA A 308 14.13 -11.93 28.51
C ALA A 308 15.45 -12.44 29.12
N ALA A 309 16.58 -11.82 28.76
CA ALA A 309 17.88 -12.14 29.35
C ALA A 309 17.92 -11.85 30.86
N LYS A 310 17.47 -10.66 31.27
CA LYS A 310 17.44 -10.25 32.69
C LYS A 310 16.48 -11.06 33.54
N GLN A 311 15.32 -11.41 33.00
CA GLN A 311 14.38 -12.33 33.66
C GLN A 311 14.99 -13.73 33.85
N ARG A 312 15.80 -14.21 32.91
CA ARG A 312 16.51 -15.48 33.04
C ARG A 312 17.57 -15.42 34.15
N GLU A 313 18.35 -14.34 34.22
CA GLU A 313 19.32 -14.09 35.30
C GLU A 313 18.63 -14.04 36.67
N MET A 314 17.50 -13.33 36.76
CA MET A 314 16.72 -13.20 37.99
C MET A 314 16.16 -14.54 38.46
N ARG A 315 15.60 -15.36 37.55
CA ARG A 315 15.12 -16.71 37.88
C ARG A 315 16.25 -17.60 38.35
N LEU A 316 17.42 -17.52 37.72
CA LEU A 316 18.58 -18.28 38.16
C LEU A 316 18.99 -17.86 39.59
N ALA A 317 19.08 -16.55 39.87
CA ALA A 317 19.41 -16.06 41.20
C ALA A 317 18.36 -16.47 42.27
N GLN A 318 17.07 -16.46 41.92
CA GLN A 318 15.99 -16.94 42.80
C GLN A 318 16.11 -18.43 43.11
N LEU A 319 16.39 -19.26 42.08
CA LEU A 319 16.61 -20.69 42.26
C LEU A 319 17.84 -20.97 43.11
N THR A 320 18.98 -20.33 42.81
CA THR A 320 20.21 -20.45 43.60
C THR A 320 19.97 -20.05 45.06
N ARG A 321 19.22 -18.98 45.31
CA ARG A 321 18.85 -18.56 46.66
C ARG A 321 17.98 -19.59 47.36
N SER A 322 17.02 -20.20 46.65
CA SER A 322 16.16 -21.25 47.20
C SER A 322 16.95 -22.51 47.58
N GLU A 323 17.90 -22.93 46.74
CA GLU A 323 18.78 -24.07 46.99
C GLU A 323 19.69 -23.81 48.21
N ILE A 324 20.28 -22.60 48.30
CA ILE A 324 21.11 -22.21 49.44
C ILE A 324 20.29 -22.10 50.73
N SER A 325 19.02 -21.73 50.65
CA SER A 325 18.13 -21.66 51.84
C SER A 325 17.73 -23.01 52.40
N ALA A 326 17.85 -24.08 51.62
CA ALA A 326 17.62 -25.44 52.09
C ALA A 326 18.82 -26.05 52.83
N LEU A 327 20.00 -25.38 52.81
CA LEU A 327 21.20 -25.87 53.46
C LEU A 327 21.24 -25.48 54.95
N PRO A 328 21.79 -26.34 55.83
CA PRO A 328 22.14 -25.98 57.20
C PRO A 328 23.10 -24.78 57.25
N ASN A 329 22.94 -23.90 58.26
CA ASN A 329 23.72 -22.66 58.38
C ASN A 329 25.23 -22.85 58.55
N ASP A 330 25.66 -24.03 58.97
CA ASP A 330 27.04 -24.47 59.17
C ASP A 330 27.69 -25.08 57.91
N THR A 331 26.98 -25.09 56.78
CA THR A 331 27.49 -25.63 55.51
C THR A 331 28.49 -24.68 54.86
N ASP A 332 29.65 -25.19 54.46
CA ASP A 332 30.66 -24.43 53.70
C ASP A 332 30.16 -24.12 52.28
N VAL A 333 29.85 -22.84 52.00
CA VAL A 333 29.46 -22.36 50.67
C VAL A 333 30.59 -21.54 50.07
N TYR A 334 30.84 -21.73 48.77
CA TYR A 334 31.95 -21.10 48.06
C TYR A 334 31.46 -20.30 46.85
N GLU A 335 31.82 -19.02 46.79
CA GLU A 335 31.50 -18.15 45.65
C GLU A 335 32.69 -18.05 44.69
N GLY A 336 32.44 -18.16 43.38
CA GLY A 336 33.46 -17.96 42.35
C GLY A 336 33.73 -16.48 42.09
N VAL A 337 34.94 -16.01 42.39
CA VAL A 337 35.33 -14.58 42.29
C VAL A 337 36.04 -14.24 40.96
N GLY A 338 35.89 -15.10 39.95
CA GLY A 338 36.56 -14.98 38.66
C GLY A 338 37.90 -15.74 38.58
N LYS A 339 38.68 -15.43 37.53
CA LYS A 339 39.96 -16.10 37.23
C LYS A 339 41.11 -15.13 37.48
N MET A 340 42.15 -15.58 38.17
CA MET A 340 43.43 -14.86 38.23
C MET A 340 44.44 -15.55 37.30
N TYR A 341 45.26 -14.76 36.62
CA TYR A 341 46.48 -15.25 35.98
C TYR A 341 47.60 -15.13 37.01
N ASP A 342 48.12 -16.27 37.47
CA ASP A 342 49.12 -16.31 38.53
C ASP A 342 50.50 -15.99 37.95
N SER A 343 51.09 -14.86 38.38
CA SER A 343 52.44 -14.47 38.00
C SER A 343 53.33 -14.28 39.24
N ALA A 344 53.27 -15.18 40.24
CA ALA A 344 54.18 -15.08 41.38
C ALA A 344 54.37 -16.38 42.17
N PHE A 345 55.02 -17.40 41.59
CA PHE A 345 55.81 -18.35 42.39
C PHE A 345 57.00 -18.88 41.58
N SER A 346 58.10 -18.13 41.58
CA SER A 346 59.43 -18.74 41.66
C SER A 346 60.50 -17.70 42.00
N LYS A 347 61.20 -17.87 43.12
CA LYS A 347 62.49 -17.20 43.41
C LYS A 347 63.69 -18.07 43.03
N THR A 348 63.52 -19.06 42.14
CA THR A 348 64.62 -19.86 41.56
C THR A 348 64.35 -20.20 40.09
N PRO A 349 65.28 -19.94 39.16
CA PRO A 349 65.01 -20.17 37.73
C PRO A 349 64.95 -21.67 37.44
N PRO A 350 63.87 -22.23 36.85
CA PRO A 350 63.90 -23.59 36.37
C PRO A 350 64.55 -23.64 34.98
N ARG A 351 65.50 -24.55 34.82
CA ARG A 351 65.94 -25.01 33.50
C ARG A 351 64.82 -25.85 32.88
N SER A 352 64.61 -25.65 31.59
CA SER A 352 63.64 -26.31 30.71
C SER A 352 62.23 -25.69 30.65
N SER A 353 61.81 -25.49 29.41
CA SER A 353 60.77 -24.59 28.92
C SER A 353 59.43 -25.31 28.78
N ILE A 354 58.58 -25.27 29.81
CA ILE A 354 57.13 -25.41 29.67
C ILE A 354 56.46 -24.56 30.78
N MET A 355 56.08 -23.31 30.48
CA MET A 355 55.17 -22.56 31.34
C MET A 355 53.76 -23.13 31.19
N ALA A 356 53.38 -24.05 32.07
CA ALA A 356 52.00 -24.49 32.18
C ALA A 356 51.17 -23.35 32.80
N ASN A 357 50.35 -22.70 31.98
CA ASN A 357 49.40 -21.66 32.41
C ASN A 357 48.27 -22.33 33.22
N ARG A 358 48.51 -22.56 34.52
CA ARG A 358 47.56 -23.28 35.40
C ARG A 358 46.41 -22.34 35.75
N ARG A 359 45.26 -22.53 35.10
CA ARG A 359 44.01 -21.84 35.45
C ARG A 359 43.52 -22.34 36.79
N VAL A 360 43.54 -21.49 37.81
CA VAL A 360 42.93 -21.77 39.11
C VAL A 360 41.74 -20.83 39.28
N SER A 361 40.52 -21.38 39.33
CA SER A 361 39.32 -20.63 39.69
C SER A 361 39.37 -20.30 41.17
N ARG A 362 39.24 -19.03 41.55
CA ARG A 362 39.26 -18.63 42.96
C ARG A 362 37.86 -18.73 43.53
N PHE A 363 37.74 -19.49 44.61
CA PHE A 363 36.54 -19.62 45.39
C PHE A 363 36.79 -19.01 46.77
N VAL A 364 35.86 -18.20 47.25
CA VAL A 364 35.90 -17.63 48.61
C VAL A 364 34.78 -18.26 49.41
N ALA A 365 35.11 -18.76 50.61
CA ALA A 365 34.12 -19.27 51.54
C ALA A 365 33.25 -18.10 52.03
N VAL A 366 31.94 -18.22 51.86
CA VAL A 366 30.95 -17.22 52.28
C VAL A 366 29.92 -17.93 53.15
N PRO A 367 29.65 -17.45 54.38
CA PRO A 367 28.61 -18.02 55.23
C PRO A 367 27.24 -18.02 54.53
N VAL A 368 26.44 -19.06 54.75
CA VAL A 368 25.09 -19.21 54.16
C VAL A 368 24.23 -17.95 54.29
N PRO A 369 24.12 -17.28 55.46
CA PRO A 369 23.32 -16.06 55.61
C PRO A 369 23.83 -14.90 54.73
N ALA A 370 25.15 -14.69 54.66
CA ALA A 370 25.74 -13.63 53.85
C ALA A 370 25.54 -13.85 52.35
N MET A 371 25.57 -15.11 51.90
CA MET A 371 25.29 -15.47 50.50
C MET A 371 23.81 -15.27 50.15
N GLN A 372 22.90 -15.57 51.07
CA GLN A 372 21.46 -15.32 50.91
C GLN A 372 21.15 -13.81 50.79
N ASP A 373 21.76 -12.98 51.63
CA ASP A 373 21.59 -11.52 51.59
C ASP A 373 22.09 -10.95 50.26
N LYS A 374 23.27 -11.39 49.81
CA LYS A 374 23.85 -10.97 48.53
C LYS A 374 22.98 -11.36 47.33
N LEU A 375 22.47 -12.59 47.30
CA LEU A 375 21.53 -13.04 46.26
C LEU A 375 20.20 -12.26 46.36
N GLY A 376 19.75 -11.93 47.56
CA GLY A 376 18.58 -11.07 47.78
C GLY A 376 18.76 -9.67 47.18
N GLU A 377 19.93 -9.06 47.38
CA GLU A 377 20.28 -7.76 46.80
C GLU A 377 20.40 -7.83 45.27
N GLN A 378 21.00 -8.91 44.73
CA GLN A 378 21.10 -9.14 43.30
C GLN A 378 19.71 -9.30 42.65
N ILE A 379 18.80 -10.05 43.28
CA ILE A 379 17.41 -10.21 42.83
C ILE A 379 16.72 -8.84 42.81
N LYS A 380 16.82 -8.06 43.89
CA LYS A 380 16.21 -6.73 43.98
C LYS A 380 16.72 -5.77 42.90
N THR A 381 18.02 -5.81 42.62
CA THR A 381 18.63 -5.01 41.53
C THR A 381 18.09 -5.43 40.17
N LEU A 382 18.06 -6.74 39.89
CA LEU A 382 17.52 -7.28 38.62
C LEU A 382 16.03 -6.98 38.46
N GLU A 383 15.24 -7.05 39.53
CA GLU A 383 13.82 -6.65 39.54
C GLU A 383 13.66 -5.18 39.15
N GLY A 384 14.46 -4.27 39.73
CA GLY A 384 14.45 -2.86 39.39
C GLY A 384 14.86 -2.56 37.94
N GLU A 385 15.88 -3.27 37.43
CA GLU A 385 16.29 -3.19 36.02
C GLU A 385 15.18 -3.66 35.08
N VAL A 386 14.54 -4.80 35.37
CA VAL A 386 13.42 -5.34 34.59
C VAL A 386 12.22 -4.39 34.63
N GLU A 387 11.90 -3.80 35.78
CA GLU A 387 10.80 -2.82 35.90
C GLU A 387 11.09 -1.57 35.05
N THR A 388 12.33 -1.07 35.09
CA THR A 388 12.75 0.09 34.30
C THR A 388 12.68 -0.20 32.80
N MET A 389 13.15 -1.39 32.39
CA MET A 389 13.07 -1.83 30.99
C MET A 389 11.62 -2.05 30.55
N ASN A 390 10.74 -2.55 31.41
CA ASN A 390 9.31 -2.69 31.13
C ASN A 390 8.63 -1.32 30.96
N LYS A 391 8.97 -0.32 31.77
CA LYS A 391 8.48 1.07 31.59
C LYS A 391 8.95 1.63 30.24
N ARG A 392 10.21 1.41 29.88
CA ARG A 392 10.75 1.80 28.57
C ARG A 392 10.08 1.06 27.41
N LEU A 393 9.86 -0.25 27.54
CA LEU A 393 9.14 -1.07 26.57
C LEU A 393 7.73 -0.54 26.37
N HIS A 394 7.00 -0.27 27.47
CA HIS A 394 5.65 0.26 27.41
C HIS A 394 5.59 1.62 26.74
N TYR A 395 6.55 2.51 27.01
CA TYR A 395 6.68 3.78 26.29
C TYR A 395 6.89 3.56 24.79
N LEU A 396 7.85 2.72 24.40
CA LEU A 396 8.15 2.43 23.00
C LEU A 396 6.97 1.76 22.28
N GLU A 397 6.27 0.83 22.94
CA GLU A 397 5.05 0.20 22.42
C GLU A 397 3.92 1.22 22.29
N THR A 398 3.78 2.15 23.22
CA THR A 398 2.79 3.22 23.14
C THR A 398 3.14 4.21 22.03
N THR A 399 4.41 4.55 21.82
CA THR A 399 4.84 5.39 20.69
C THR A 399 4.63 4.67 19.36
N ALA A 400 5.04 3.41 19.24
CA ALA A 400 4.84 2.62 18.03
C ALA A 400 3.34 2.43 17.74
N LYS A 401 2.55 2.14 18.77
CA LYS A 401 1.10 2.04 18.69
C LYS A 401 0.47 3.38 18.36
N ASN A 402 0.91 4.51 18.92
CA ASN A 402 0.39 5.82 18.57
C ASN A 402 0.74 6.20 17.13
N SER A 403 1.94 5.90 16.66
CA SER A 403 2.32 6.08 15.24
C SER A 403 1.47 5.17 14.34
N GLN A 404 1.28 3.91 14.72
CA GLN A 404 0.40 2.96 14.01
C GLN A 404 -1.06 3.34 14.10
N ASP A 405 -1.55 3.88 15.21
CA ASP A 405 -2.92 4.35 15.44
C ASP A 405 -3.13 5.68 14.72
N HIS A 406 -2.10 6.50 14.54
CA HIS A 406 -2.16 7.69 13.70
C HIS A 406 -2.25 7.28 12.24
N ILE A 407 -1.44 6.29 11.81
CA ILE A 407 -1.55 5.64 10.50
C ILE A 407 -2.93 4.97 10.34
N GLU A 408 -3.43 4.27 11.37
CA GLU A 408 -4.71 3.55 11.32
C GLU A 408 -5.90 4.49 11.43
N LYS A 409 -5.84 5.59 12.17
CA LYS A 409 -6.87 6.65 12.18
C LYS A 409 -6.85 7.42 10.87
N ILE A 410 -5.71 7.57 10.22
CA ILE A 410 -5.64 8.01 8.83
C ILE A 410 -6.34 6.99 7.90
N ILE A 411 -6.17 5.69 8.16
CA ILE A 411 -6.80 4.61 7.38
C ILE A 411 -8.31 4.47 7.69
N LYS A 412 -8.76 4.64 8.94
CA LYS A 412 -10.14 4.40 9.45
C LYS A 412 -10.98 5.67 9.54
N GLY A 413 -10.38 6.84 9.78
CA GLY A 413 -11.04 8.14 9.91
C GLY A 413 -11.71 8.63 8.63
N GLY A 414 -11.40 8.04 7.47
CA GLY A 414 -12.21 8.23 6.25
C GLY A 414 -13.52 7.44 6.23
N GLY A 415 -14.08 7.09 7.40
CA GLY A 415 -15.35 6.38 7.57
C GLY A 415 -16.40 7.11 8.41
N GLN A 416 -16.08 8.26 9.02
CA GLN A 416 -17.06 9.12 9.70
C GLN A 416 -16.62 10.59 9.59
N SER A 417 -17.03 11.23 8.51
CA SER A 417 -17.28 12.68 8.46
C SER A 417 -18.34 12.94 7.39
#